data_AF-A0A7C1V129-F1
#
_entry.id   AF-A0A7C1V129-F1
#
_cell.length_a   1.000
_cell.length_b   1.000
_cell.length_c   1.000
_cell.angle_alpha   90.00
_cell.angle_beta   90.00
_cell.angle_gamma   90.00
#
_symmetry.space_group_name_H-M   'P 1'
#
loop_
_entity.id
_entity.type
_entity.pdbx_description
1 polymer ?
#
loop_
_entity_poly.entity_id
_entity_poly.type
_entity_poly.pdbx_seq_one_letter_code
_entity_poly.pdbx_strand_id
1 'polypeptide(L)' 'MHHLHLALTCYHFTRYHASLRVKLPEPIPTRGSGSPKKWEQRTPAMAAGLTDHLGPLFISKVADLSTPFV' A
#
# COMPACT_ATOMS: atom_id res chain seq x y z
N MET A 1 15.00 -14.82 -21.54
CA MET A 1 15.55 -14.07 -20.40
C MET A 1 14.88 -12.70 -20.14
N HIS A 2 14.20 -12.07 -21.11
CA HIS A 2 13.55 -10.78 -20.90
C HIS A 2 12.22 -10.83 -20.11
N HIS A 3 11.45 -11.92 -20.25
CA HIS A 3 10.15 -12.05 -19.58
C HIS A 3 10.23 -12.10 -18.05
N LEU A 4 11.31 -12.68 -17.48
CA LEU A 4 11.50 -12.75 -16.03
C LEU A 4 11.77 -11.37 -15.42
N HIS A 5 12.59 -10.55 -16.08
CA HIS A 5 12.91 -9.19 -15.62
C HIS A 5 11.68 -8.30 -15.60
N LEU A 6 10.85 -8.38 -16.65
CA LEU A 6 9.59 -7.66 -16.70
C LEU A 6 8.66 -8.12 -15.58
N ALA A 7 8.49 -9.42 -15.38
CA ALA A 7 7.62 -9.98 -14.34
C ALA A 7 8.07 -9.56 -12.93
N LEU A 8 9.37 -9.64 -12.64
CA LEU A 8 9.94 -9.20 -11.36
C LEU A 8 9.74 -7.71 -11.14
N THR A 9 9.98 -6.89 -12.16
CA THR A 9 9.81 -5.43 -12.06
C THR A 9 8.35 -5.10 -11.75
N CYS A 10 7.40 -5.68 -12.49
CA CYS A 10 5.96 -5.50 -12.23
C CYS A 10 5.58 -5.94 -10.81
N TYR A 11 6.09 -7.08 -10.34
CA TYR A 11 5.82 -7.58 -8.99
C TYR A 11 6.36 -6.65 -7.90
N HIS A 12 7.58 -6.14 -8.04
CA HIS A 12 8.17 -5.25 -7.06
C HIS A 12 7.58 -3.84 -7.10
N PHE A 13 7.16 -3.35 -8.28
CA PHE A 13 6.49 -2.06 -8.45
C PHE A 13 5.05 -2.03 -7.92
N THR A 14 4.38 -3.18 -7.86
CA THR A 14 2.99 -3.29 -7.38
C THR A 14 2.89 -3.57 -5.88
N ARG A 15 3.98 -3.98 -5.24
CA ARG A 15 4.03 -4.17 -3.78
C ARG A 15 4.17 -2.85 -3.05
N TYR A 16 3.62 -2.80 -1.83
CA TYR A 16 3.80 -1.69 -0.92
C TYR A 16 5.18 -1.73 -0.26
N HIS A 17 5.82 -0.56 -0.16
CA HIS A 17 7.13 -0.44 0.48
C HIS A 17 7.02 0.47 1.70
N ALA A 18 7.60 0.00 2.82
CA ALA A 18 7.54 0.74 4.07
C ALA A 18 8.27 2.10 4.01
N SER A 19 9.35 2.18 3.21
CA SER A 19 10.14 3.40 3.00
C SER A 19 9.42 4.48 2.17
N LEU A 20 8.42 4.10 1.38
CA LEU A 20 7.66 5.02 0.53
C LEU A 20 6.36 5.50 1.19
N ARG A 21 6.07 5.06 2.42
CA ARG A 21 4.86 5.44 3.14
C ARG A 21 4.82 6.96 3.33
N VAL A 22 3.65 7.53 3.15
CA VAL A 22 3.41 8.96 3.37
C VAL A 22 2.68 9.15 4.69
N LYS A 23 3.02 10.23 5.40
CA LYS A 23 2.38 10.58 6.66
C LYS A 23 0.97 11.08 6.37
N LEU A 24 -0.03 10.51 7.05
CA LEU A 24 -1.39 11.01 6.96
C LEU A 24 -1.49 12.37 7.69
N PRO A 25 -2.20 13.36 7.12
CA PRO A 25 -2.39 14.65 7.77
C PRO A 25 -3.17 14.51 9.08
N GLU A 26 -4.15 13.61 9.12
CA GLU A 26 -4.89 13.25 10.33
C GLU A 26 -4.77 11.74 10.60
N PRO A 27 -4.40 11.33 11.82
CA PRO A 27 -4.37 9.91 12.18
C PRO A 27 -5.77 9.31 12.07
N ILE A 28 -5.93 8.29 11.24
CA ILE A 28 -7.24 7.64 11.07
C ILE A 28 -7.44 6.68 12.24
N PRO A 29 -8.55 6.77 13.00
CA PRO A 29 -8.87 5.82 14.05
C PRO A 29 -9.01 4.43 13.44
N THR A 30 -8.30 3.45 14.00
CA THR A 30 -8.44 2.06 13.59
C THR A 30 -9.73 1.52 14.21
N ARG A 31 -10.49 0.68 13.50
CA ARG A 31 -11.78 0.14 13.98
C ARG A 31 -11.51 -0.82 15.16
N GLY A 32 -11.51 -0.29 16.40
CA GLY A 32 -11.19 -1.03 17.64
C GLY A 32 -10.33 -0.21 18.63
N SER A 33 -9.69 -0.87 19.60
CA SER A 33 -8.73 -0.27 20.57
C SER A 33 -7.30 -0.14 20.02
N GLY A 34 -7.12 -0.30 18.70
CA GLY A 34 -5.82 -0.25 18.05
C GLY A 34 -5.24 1.16 18.00
N SER A 35 -3.91 1.26 17.88
CA SER A 35 -3.24 2.54 17.65
C SER A 35 -3.74 3.20 16.36
N PRO A 36 -3.94 4.53 16.33
CA PRO A 36 -4.37 5.24 15.11
C PRO A 36 -3.38 5.04 13.96
N LYS A 37 -3.91 4.87 12.75
CA LYS A 37 -3.10 4.76 11.53
C LYS A 37 -2.53 6.13 11.17
N LYS A 38 -1.22 6.26 11.34
CA LYS A 38 -0.45 7.51 11.07
C LYS A 38 0.17 7.55 9.67
N TRP A 39 0.21 6.41 8.97
CA TRP A 39 0.94 6.24 7.72
C TRP A 39 0.07 5.56 6.68
N GLU A 40 0.10 6.10 5.46
CA GLU A 40 -0.53 5.50 4.29
C GLU A 40 0.49 4.69 3.49
N GLN A 41 0.07 3.52 3.01
CA GLN A 41 0.93 2.65 2.23
C GLN A 41 1.05 3.17 0.80
N ARG A 42 2.26 3.18 0.25
CA ARG A 42 2.54 3.62 -1.13
C ARG A 42 3.40 2.58 -1.84
N THR A 43 3.16 2.41 -3.14
CA THR A 43 3.94 1.54 -4.03
C THR A 43 4.95 2.38 -4.82
N PRO A 44 6.02 1.78 -5.37
CA PRO A 44 6.99 2.47 -6.20
C PRO A 44 6.35 3.09 -7.44
N ALA A 45 5.33 2.47 -8.03
CA ALA A 45 4.57 3.04 -9.14
C ALA A 45 3.93 4.38 -8.76
N MET A 46 3.31 4.43 -7.57
CA MET A 46 2.72 5.66 -7.04
C MET A 46 3.76 6.69 -6.61
N ALA A 47 4.92 6.25 -6.11
CA ALA A 47 6.02 7.16 -5.76
C ALA A 47 6.66 7.79 -7.00
N ALA A 48 6.73 7.03 -8.09
CA ALA A 48 7.22 7.47 -9.39
C ALA A 48 6.21 8.31 -10.19
N GLY A 49 4.97 8.50 -9.68
CA GLY A 49 3.91 9.23 -10.40
C GLY A 49 3.41 8.52 -11.65
N LEU A 50 3.59 7.19 -11.73
CA LEU A 50 3.09 6.37 -12.82
C LEU A 50 1.62 5.97 -12.60
N THR A 51 1.17 5.97 -11.35
CA THR A 51 -0.22 5.72 -10.96
C THR A 51 -0.61 6.61 -9.79
N ASP A 52 -1.79 7.23 -9.87
CA ASP A 52 -2.20 8.27 -8.90
C ASP A 52 -3.27 7.77 -7.92
N HIS A 53 -3.81 6.58 -8.17
CA HIS A 53 -5.04 6.13 -7.54
C HIS A 53 -4.99 4.62 -7.29
N LEU A 54 -5.01 4.28 -6.00
CA LEU A 54 -5.53 3.00 -5.56
C LEU A 54 -7.03 3.13 -5.46
N GLY A 55 -7.77 2.44 -6.32
CA GLY A 55 -9.22 2.51 -6.25
C GLY A 55 -9.75 2.10 -4.88
N PRO A 56 -10.91 2.62 -4.47
CA PRO A 56 -11.54 2.26 -3.20
C PRO A 56 -11.65 0.73 -3.01
N LEU A 57 -11.76 -0.02 -4.11
CA LEU A 57 -11.75 -1.49 -4.14
C LEU A 57 -10.42 -2.12 -3.68
N PHE A 58 -9.28 -1.48 -3.91
CA PHE A 58 -7.95 -1.97 -3.52
C PHE A 58 -7.62 -1.61 -2.06
N ILE A 59 -8.05 -0.44 -1.60
CA ILE A 59 -7.88 0.01 -0.21
C ILE A 59 -8.71 -0.84 0.75
N SER A 60 -9.95 -1.21 0.38
CA SER A 60 -10.80 -2.08 1.21
C SER A 60 -10.22 -3.50 1.33
N LYS A 61 -9.62 -4.03 0.26
CA LYS A 61 -8.95 -5.34 0.25
C LYS A 61 -7.67 -5.37 1.12
N VAL A 62 -6.93 -4.26 1.20
CA VAL A 62 -5.70 -4.17 2.01
C VAL A 62 -6.00 -3.89 3.47
N ALA A 63 -7.08 -3.15 3.78
CA ALA A 63 -7.55 -2.99 5.16
C ALA A 63 -7.93 -4.36 5.77
N ASP A 64 -8.56 -5.23 4.98
CA ASP A 64 -8.93 -6.60 5.34
C ASP A 64 -7.72 -7.55 5.45
N LEU A 65 -6.64 -7.31 4.68
CA LEU A 65 -5.40 -8.08 4.80
C LEU A 65 -4.47 -7.60 5.94
N SER A 66 -4.79 -6.48 6.58
CA SER A 66 -4.08 -5.96 7.76
C SER A 66 -4.80 -6.24 9.09
N THR A 67 -5.97 -6.88 9.07
CA THR A 67 -6.46 -7.59 10.24
C THR A 67 -5.62 -8.86 10.42
N PRO A 68 -4.95 -9.05 11.58
CA PRO A 68 -4.43 -10.37 11.88
C PRO A 68 -5.63 -11.32 11.89
N PHE A 69 -5.56 -12.38 11.07
CA PHE A 69 -6.34 -13.58 11.37
C PHE A 69 -6.05 -13.91 12.84
N VAL A 70 -7.11 -13.97 13.65
CA VAL A 70 -7.09 -14.67 14.95
C VAL A 70 -6.50 -16.06 14.74
#